data_AF-A0A6N9DN12-F1
#
_entry.id   AF-A0A6N9DN12-F1
#
_cell.length_a   1.000
_cell.length_b   1.000
_cell.length_c   1.000
_cell.angle_alpha   90.00
_cell.angle_beta   90.00
_cell.angle_gamma   90.00
#
_symmetry.space_group_name_H-M   'P 1'
#
loop_
_entity.id
_entity.type
_entity.pdbx_description
1 polymer ?
#
loop_
_entity_poly.entity_id
_entity_poly.type
_entity_poly.pdbx_seq_one_letter_code
_entity_poly.pdbx_strand_id
1 'polypeptide(L)'
;PVVTTLLGISGFPENHPLHVGFPGMHGEAYASLALDDSDLIIAAGSRFDDRIVGNVNEFATRSKKIHIDIDPAEIGKTVEVDA
;
A
#
# COMPACT_ATOMS: atom_id res chain seq x y z
N PRO A 1 -7.77 -7.79 3.30
CA PRO A 1 -8.13 -7.54 1.88
C PRO A 1 -6.85 -7.36 1.05
N VAL A 2 -6.93 -7.34 -0.28
CA VAL A 2 -5.79 -7.11 -1.18
C VAL A 2 -6.02 -5.84 -1.98
N VAL A 3 -5.06 -4.91 -1.87
CA VAL A 3 -4.94 -3.75 -2.76
C VAL A 3 -3.75 -3.98 -3.69
N THR A 4 -3.86 -3.55 -4.93
CA THR A 4 -2.73 -3.57 -5.87
C THR A 4 -2.31 -2.14 -6.17
N THR A 5 -1.02 -1.87 -6.33
CA THR A 5 -0.61 -0.59 -6.94
C THR A 5 -1.00 -0.61 -8.43
N LEU A 6 -0.94 0.53 -9.12
CA LEU A 6 -1.12 0.56 -10.58
C LEU A 6 -0.16 -0.40 -11.31
N LEU A 7 1.07 -0.56 -10.81
CA LEU A 7 2.06 -1.50 -11.38
C LEU A 7 1.85 -2.95 -10.91
N GLY A 8 1.09 -3.14 -9.83
CA GLY A 8 0.76 -4.45 -9.27
C GLY A 8 -0.53 -5.05 -9.83
N ILE A 9 -1.22 -4.36 -10.75
CA ILE A 9 -2.40 -4.89 -11.45
C ILE A 9 -2.06 -6.26 -12.06
N SER A 10 -3.03 -7.18 -12.02
CA SER A 10 -2.86 -8.60 -12.37
C SER A 10 -1.99 -9.44 -11.42
N GLY A 11 -1.34 -8.85 -10.40
CA GLY A 11 -0.65 -9.60 -9.35
C GLY A 11 -1.60 -10.36 -8.40
N PHE A 12 -2.87 -9.95 -8.36
CA PHE A 12 -3.96 -10.64 -7.68
C PHE A 12 -5.22 -10.63 -8.58
N PRO A 13 -6.06 -11.68 -8.60
CA PRO A 13 -7.21 -11.72 -9.50
C PRO A 13 -8.23 -10.62 -9.19
N GLU A 14 -8.53 -9.76 -10.16
CA GLU A 14 -9.36 -8.57 -9.95
C GLU A 14 -10.83 -8.90 -9.61
N ASN A 15 -11.31 -10.07 -10.01
CA ASN A 15 -12.64 -10.58 -9.72
C ASN A 15 -12.73 -11.34 -8.38
N HIS A 16 -11.62 -11.46 -7.64
CA HIS A 16 -11.62 -12.13 -6.34
C HIS A 16 -12.35 -11.26 -5.31
N PRO A 17 -13.21 -11.83 -4.43
CA PRO A 17 -14.00 -11.07 -3.45
C PRO A 17 -13.17 -10.30 -2.41
N LEU A 18 -11.85 -10.48 -2.38
CA LEU A 18 -10.93 -9.76 -1.49
C LEU A 18 -10.10 -8.70 -2.22
N HIS A 19 -10.26 -8.57 -3.54
CA HIS A 19 -9.61 -7.51 -4.30
C HIS A 19 -10.36 -6.20 -4.07
N VAL A 20 -9.64 -5.18 -3.61
CA VAL A 20 -10.19 -3.86 -3.24
C VAL A 20 -9.77 -2.79 -4.25
N GLY A 21 -9.15 -3.16 -5.37
CA GLY A 21 -8.69 -2.20 -6.37
C GLY A 21 -7.34 -1.57 -6.01
N PHE A 22 -7.07 -0.39 -6.57
CA PHE A 22 -5.82 0.34 -6.40
C PHE A 22 -6.03 1.69 -5.70
N PRO A 23 -5.20 2.05 -4.71
CA PRO A 23 -5.33 3.29 -3.96
C PRO A 23 -4.64 4.47 -4.69
N GLY A 24 -4.78 5.67 -4.11
CA GLY A 24 -4.03 6.85 -4.50
C GLY A 24 -4.80 7.89 -5.31
N MET A 25 -4.06 8.79 -5.96
CA MET A 25 -4.59 10.02 -6.59
C MET A 25 -5.69 9.79 -7.65
N HIS A 26 -5.68 8.64 -8.31
CA HIS A 26 -6.66 8.25 -9.34
C HIS A 26 -7.32 6.90 -9.03
N GLY A 27 -7.08 6.37 -7.83
CA GLY A 27 -7.55 5.06 -7.39
C GLY A 27 -8.93 5.11 -6.77
N GLU A 28 -9.43 3.96 -6.36
CA GLU A 28 -10.70 3.88 -5.66
C GLU A 28 -10.58 4.41 -4.22
N ALA A 29 -11.49 5.31 -3.84
CA ALA A 29 -11.46 5.93 -2.51
C ALA A 29 -11.52 4.90 -1.38
N TYR A 30 -12.25 3.80 -1.57
CA TYR A 30 -12.36 2.73 -0.58
C TYR A 30 -11.08 1.90 -0.45
N ALA A 31 -10.22 1.85 -1.48
CA ALA A 31 -8.90 1.22 -1.41
C ALA A 31 -7.95 2.05 -0.53
N SER A 32 -7.97 3.37 -0.71
CA SER A 32 -7.20 4.31 0.13
C SER A 32 -7.68 4.28 1.58
N LEU A 33 -9.00 4.28 1.82
CA LEU A 33 -9.56 4.14 3.17
C LEU A 33 -9.20 2.81 3.82
N ALA A 34 -9.21 1.70 3.07
CA ALA A 34 -8.82 0.39 3.60
C ALA A 34 -7.35 0.35 4.06
N LEU A 35 -6.46 1.12 3.43
CA LEU A 35 -5.09 1.31 3.90
C LEU A 35 -5.04 2.20 5.14
N ASP A 36 -5.76 3.32 5.14
CA ASP A 36 -5.67 4.30 6.22
C ASP A 36 -6.28 3.80 7.55
N ASP A 37 -7.39 3.05 7.47
CA ASP A 37 -8.07 2.44 8.63
C ASP A 37 -7.40 1.14 9.12
N SER A 38 -6.35 0.67 8.43
CA SER A 38 -5.69 -0.57 8.81
C SER A 38 -4.82 -0.42 10.07
N ASP A 39 -4.70 -1.51 10.82
CA ASP A 39 -3.74 -1.66 11.93
C ASP A 39 -2.47 -2.42 11.50
N LEU A 40 -2.49 -3.06 10.33
CA LEU A 40 -1.36 -3.74 9.71
C LEU A 40 -1.41 -3.62 8.18
N ILE A 41 -0.32 -3.15 7.60
CA ILE A 41 -0.05 -3.15 6.15
C ILE A 41 1.09 -4.12 5.86
N ILE A 42 0.86 -5.05 4.94
CA ILE A 42 1.90 -5.92 4.39
C ILE A 42 2.19 -5.45 2.96
N ALA A 43 3.28 -4.74 2.78
CA ALA A 43 3.72 -4.20 1.50
C ALA A 43 4.73 -5.16 0.85
N ALA A 44 4.27 -5.94 -0.12
CA ALA A 44 5.11 -6.84 -0.91
C ALA A 44 5.41 -6.26 -2.29
N GLY A 45 6.67 -5.91 -2.57
CA GLY A 45 7.09 -5.32 -3.84
C GLY A 45 6.51 -3.93 -4.09
N SER A 46 6.26 -3.16 -3.03
CA SER A 46 5.76 -1.79 -3.11
C SER A 46 6.82 -0.82 -2.59
N ARG A 47 6.97 0.32 -3.27
CA ARG A 47 7.90 1.38 -2.88
C ARG A 47 7.26 2.56 -2.13
N PHE A 48 5.99 2.43 -1.77
CA PHE A 48 5.21 3.51 -1.13
C PHE A 48 5.31 4.84 -1.92
N ASP A 49 5.02 4.78 -3.22
CA ASP A 49 5.07 5.94 -4.14
C ASP A 49 4.19 7.10 -3.65
N ASP A 50 4.62 8.33 -3.87
CA ASP A 50 3.92 9.55 -3.47
C ASP A 50 2.49 9.64 -4.03
N ARG A 51 2.24 9.02 -5.19
CA ARG A 51 0.89 8.96 -5.79
C ARG A 51 -0.09 8.08 -5.01
N ILE A 52 0.40 7.21 -4.14
CA ILE A 52 -0.40 6.38 -3.24
C ILE A 52 -0.44 6.99 -1.85
N VAL A 53 0.73 7.34 -1.32
CA VAL A 53 0.90 7.81 0.06
C VAL A 53 0.35 9.22 0.26
N GLY A 54 0.52 10.10 -0.74
CA GLY A 54 0.19 11.51 -0.60
C GLY A 54 1.06 12.17 0.48
N ASN A 55 0.44 12.65 1.56
CA ASN A 55 1.18 13.17 2.71
C ASN A 55 1.67 12.02 3.60
N VAL A 56 2.98 11.79 3.61
CA VAL A 56 3.65 10.75 4.41
C VAL A 56 3.27 10.83 5.90
N ASN A 57 3.07 12.04 6.44
CA ASN A 57 2.74 12.22 7.86
C ASN A 57 1.30 11.82 8.21
N GLU A 58 0.44 11.66 7.21
CA GLU A 58 -0.98 11.31 7.39
C GLU A 58 -1.27 9.87 6.95
N PHE A 59 -0.39 9.24 6.18
CA PHE A 59 -0.61 7.92 5.62
C PHE A 59 -0.61 6.82 6.68
N ALA A 60 -1.77 6.19 6.90
CA ALA A 60 -1.93 4.96 7.67
C ALA A 60 -1.18 5.01 9.01
N THR A 61 -1.34 6.12 9.73
CA THR A 61 -0.59 6.45 10.96
C THR A 61 -0.82 5.45 12.10
N ARG A 62 -1.90 4.69 12.03
CA ARG A 62 -2.28 3.67 13.02
C ARG A 62 -1.80 2.26 12.69
N SER A 63 -1.23 2.07 11.49
CA SER A 63 -0.81 0.76 11.00
C SER A 63 0.63 0.45 11.36
N LYS A 64 0.88 -0.80 11.77
CA LYS A 64 2.19 -1.44 11.62
C LYS A 64 2.46 -1.75 10.16
N LYS A 65 3.70 -1.66 9.71
CA LYS A 65 4.07 -1.82 8.30
C LYS A 65 5.16 -2.86 8.16
N ILE A 66 4.83 -3.95 7.46
CA ILE A 66 5.79 -4.98 7.03
C ILE A 66 6.16 -4.68 5.58
N HIS A 67 7.45 -4.54 5.28
CA HIS A 67 7.93 -4.16 3.95
C HIS A 67 8.88 -5.21 3.38
N ILE A 68 8.39 -5.92 2.37
CA ILE A 68 9.14 -6.94 1.63
C ILE A 68 9.53 -6.35 0.29
N ASP A 69 10.81 -6.00 0.13
CA ASP A 69 11.37 -5.55 -1.13
C ASP A 69 12.71 -6.25 -1.40
N ILE A 70 13.04 -6.42 -2.68
CA ILE A 70 14.33 -6.97 -3.11
C ILE A 70 15.44 -5.91 -3.05
N ASP A 71 15.08 -4.63 -3.16
CA ASP A 71 16.01 -3.51 -3.06
C ASP A 71 16.05 -2.98 -1.62
N PRO A 72 17.17 -3.17 -0.88
CA PRO A 72 17.31 -2.66 0.47
C PRO A 72 17.20 -1.14 0.56
N ALA A 73 17.45 -0.41 -0.53
CA ALA A 73 17.38 1.04 -0.55
C ALA A 73 15.94 1.58 -0.52
N GLU A 74 14.94 0.76 -0.85
CA GLU A 74 13.52 1.16 -0.77
C GLU A 74 12.93 0.93 0.63
N ILE A 75 13.53 0.05 1.45
CA ILE A 75 13.06 -0.23 2.81
C ILE A 75 13.25 1.01 3.70
N GLY A 76 12.16 1.54 4.25
CA GLY A 76 12.20 2.72 5.13
C GLY A 76 12.47 4.05 4.43
N LYS A 77 12.49 4.08 3.09
CA LYS A 77 12.86 5.27 2.30
C LYS A 77 11.79 6.37 2.33
N THR A 78 10.52 5.99 2.11
CA THR A 78 9.41 6.95 2.02
C THR A 78 8.55 6.96 3.28
N VAL A 79 8.28 5.78 3.83
CA VAL A 79 7.52 5.59 5.08
C VAL A 79 8.36 4.77 6.04
N GLU A 80 8.25 5.04 7.34
CA GLU A 80 8.87 4.20 8.37
C GLU A 80 8.17 2.83 8.42
N VAL A 81 8.96 1.77 8.61
CA VAL A 81 8.49 0.38 8.57
C VAL A 81 9.00 -0.39 9.80
N ASP A 82 8.22 -1.37 10.25
CA ASP A 82 8.49 -2.12 11.48
C ASP A 82 9.30 -3.42 11.24
N ALA A 83 9.10 -4.08 10.09
CA ALA A 83 9.71 -5.37 9.77
C ALA A 83 9.91 -5.58 8.27
#